data_AF-D4F4Y8-F1
#
_entry.id   AF-D4F4Y8-F1
#
_cell.length_a   1.000
_cell.length_b   1.000
_cell.length_c   1.000
_cell.angle_alpha   90.00
_cell.angle_beta   90.00
_cell.angle_gamma   90.00
#
_symmetry.space_group_name_H-M   'P 1'
#
loop_
_entity.id
_entity.type
_entity.pdbx_description
1 polymer ?
#
loop_
_entity_poly.entity_id
_entity_poly.type
_entity_poly.pdbx_seq_one_letter_code
_entity_poly.pdbx_strand_id
1 'polypeptide(L)'
;MNNLLDRFLNYVSFDTQSKPGVRQVPSTEGQLKLARVLQSELTALGLEQVTLSEHGCVMATLPANVDWPVPTIGFISHMDTAPDASGKNVNPQIVENYRGGDIALGVGDEILSPVMFPVLHQLLGQTLITTDGKTLLGADDKSGIAEIMTALARLKQSDVPHGEIRVAFTPDEEVGKGAQHFDVAAFDAEWAYTVDGGGVGELECENFNAASVSIKINGNNVHPGSAKGVMVNALGLANRIHALLPAAEVPELTEGYEGFYHLVSMKGSVEKAEMHYIVRDFSREGFEARKKRIMDIAKQVGQGLHPECYIEVTLDDTYYNMRDEVAKHPHIVALARQAMRDLDIEPIERPIRGGTDGAQLSFRGLPCPNLFTGGYNFHGKHEFITLEGMEKAVAVIMRIAELTAERARNA
;
A
#
# COMPACT_ATOMS: atom_id res chain seq x y z
N MET A 1 -4.88 25.58 7.68
CA MET A 1 -3.84 25.48 6.64
C MET A 1 -4.55 25.47 5.30
N ASN A 2 -4.23 26.43 4.41
CA ASN A 2 -4.99 26.63 3.17
C ASN A 2 -4.23 26.15 1.92
N ASN A 3 -2.96 25.78 2.05
CA ASN A 3 -2.11 25.32 0.96
C ASN A 3 -1.79 23.82 1.09
N LEU A 4 -1.74 23.11 -0.03
CA LEU A 4 -1.45 21.68 -0.14
C LEU A 4 -0.11 21.32 0.51
N LEU A 5 0.93 22.10 0.18
CA LEU A 5 2.28 21.92 0.74
C LEU A 5 2.29 22.04 2.26
N ASP A 6 1.58 23.03 2.84
CA ASP A 6 1.54 23.23 4.29
C ASP A 6 0.89 22.04 5.00
N ARG A 7 -0.19 21.50 4.43
CA ARG A 7 -0.86 20.30 4.95
C ARG A 7 0.09 19.11 4.92
N PHE A 8 0.72 18.87 3.78
CA PHE A 8 1.66 17.77 3.60
C PHE A 8 2.82 17.84 4.61
N LEU A 9 3.51 18.98 4.69
CA LEU A 9 4.62 19.17 5.63
C LEU A 9 4.18 19.03 7.09
N ASN A 10 2.98 19.51 7.42
CA ASN A 10 2.40 19.32 8.75
C ASN A 10 2.18 17.83 9.04
N TYR A 11 1.56 17.07 8.15
CA TYR A 11 1.30 15.64 8.37
C TYR A 11 2.60 14.82 8.43
N VAL A 12 3.58 15.14 7.57
CA VAL A 12 4.90 14.50 7.57
C VAL A 12 5.61 14.66 8.93
N SER A 13 5.39 15.77 9.63
CA SER A 13 5.98 16.00 10.96
C SER A 13 5.49 15.05 12.06
N PHE A 14 4.35 14.37 11.86
CA PHE A 14 3.85 13.37 12.81
C PHE A 14 4.59 12.04 12.62
N ASP A 15 5.21 11.54 13.69
CA ASP A 15 5.69 10.16 13.74
C ASP A 15 4.49 9.21 13.83
N THR A 16 4.12 8.60 12.70
CA THR A 16 2.97 7.70 12.56
C THR A 16 3.37 6.27 12.16
N GLN A 17 4.66 5.93 12.28
CA GLN A 17 5.17 4.61 11.89
C GLN A 17 4.36 3.48 12.54
N SER A 18 3.92 2.50 11.74
CA SER A 18 3.21 1.32 12.25
C SER A 18 4.17 0.25 12.74
N LYS A 19 3.63 -0.74 13.47
CA LYS A 19 4.42 -1.76 14.14
C LYS A 19 3.88 -3.17 13.87
N PRO A 20 4.64 -4.02 13.14
CA PRO A 20 4.27 -5.40 12.91
C PRO A 20 4.10 -6.21 14.20
N GLY A 21 3.22 -7.20 14.19
CA GLY A 21 3.04 -8.14 15.30
C GLY A 21 2.33 -7.58 16.54
N VAL A 22 1.86 -6.33 16.50
CA VAL A 22 1.02 -5.76 17.57
C VAL A 22 -0.43 -6.21 17.39
N ARG A 23 -1.13 -6.57 18.47
CA ARG A 23 -2.56 -6.96 18.40
C ARG A 23 -3.50 -5.76 18.35
N GLN A 24 -3.15 -4.68 19.03
CA GLN A 24 -3.91 -3.44 19.04
C GLN A 24 -3.90 -2.80 17.64
N VAL A 25 -5.01 -2.14 17.29
CA VAL A 25 -5.16 -1.29 16.11
C VAL A 25 -5.74 0.05 16.59
N PRO A 26 -5.08 1.20 16.31
CA PRO A 26 -3.79 1.32 15.62
C PRO A 26 -2.63 0.73 16.43
N SER A 27 -1.59 0.26 15.75
CA SER A 27 -0.44 -0.39 16.39
C SER A 27 0.46 0.59 17.15
N THR A 28 0.40 1.89 16.83
CA THR A 28 1.18 2.95 17.48
C THR A 28 0.32 4.18 17.80
N GLU A 29 0.66 4.87 18.88
CA GLU A 29 -0.10 6.04 19.34
C GLU A 29 0.07 7.27 18.41
N GLY A 30 1.15 7.30 17.63
CA GLY A 30 1.40 8.33 16.62
C GLY A 30 0.25 8.48 15.63
N GLN A 31 -0.24 7.36 15.12
CA GLN A 31 -1.39 7.32 14.20
C GLN A 31 -2.64 7.94 14.82
N LEU A 32 -2.95 7.63 16.09
CA LEU A 32 -4.08 8.24 16.80
C LEU A 32 -3.94 9.75 17.00
N LYS A 33 -2.71 10.28 17.07
CA LYS A 33 -2.49 11.73 17.13
C LYS A 33 -2.85 12.39 15.80
N LEU A 34 -2.38 11.82 14.68
CA LEU A 34 -2.76 12.31 13.34
C LEU A 34 -4.27 12.17 13.11
N ALA A 35 -4.87 11.04 13.49
CA ALA A 35 -6.31 10.81 13.38
C ALA A 35 -7.16 11.91 14.06
N ARG A 36 -6.78 12.33 15.27
CA ARG A 36 -7.48 13.42 15.99
C ARG A 36 -7.29 14.78 15.31
N VAL A 37 -6.13 15.03 14.71
CA VAL A 37 -5.87 16.25 13.94
C VAL A 37 -6.76 16.25 12.70
N LEU A 38 -6.81 15.16 11.94
CA LEU A 38 -7.66 15.02 10.76
C LEU A 38 -9.15 15.15 11.11
N GLN A 39 -9.61 14.51 12.18
CA GLN A 39 -10.97 14.67 12.70
C GLN A 39 -11.31 16.14 12.99
N SER A 40 -10.39 16.86 13.62
CA SER A 40 -10.56 18.28 13.94
C SER A 40 -10.57 19.14 12.68
N GLU A 41 -9.70 18.85 11.71
CA GLU A 41 -9.63 19.58 10.45
C GLU A 41 -10.84 19.35 9.55
N LEU A 42 -11.35 18.12 9.45
CA LEU A 42 -12.58 17.79 8.72
C LEU A 42 -13.78 18.52 9.34
N THR A 43 -13.87 18.54 10.67
CA THR A 43 -14.91 19.27 11.40
C THR A 43 -14.79 20.78 11.15
N ALA A 44 -13.59 21.34 11.21
CA ALA A 44 -13.33 22.76 10.96
C ALA A 44 -13.60 23.16 9.50
N LEU A 45 -13.39 22.24 8.55
CA LEU A 45 -13.78 22.40 7.16
C LEU A 45 -15.30 22.32 6.98
N GLY A 46 -16.03 21.86 8.00
CA GLY A 46 -17.49 21.75 8.06
C GLY A 46 -18.04 20.55 7.30
N LEU A 47 -17.29 19.44 7.27
CA LEU A 47 -17.84 18.16 6.84
C LEU A 47 -18.83 17.65 7.90
N GLU A 48 -19.75 16.79 7.45
CA GLU A 48 -20.76 16.16 8.28
C GLU A 48 -20.35 14.74 8.66
N GLN A 49 -21.02 14.17 9.67
CA GLN A 49 -20.83 12.77 10.09
C GLN A 49 -19.36 12.43 10.41
N VAL A 50 -18.60 13.40 10.93
CA VAL A 50 -17.18 13.22 11.25
C VAL A 50 -17.04 12.30 12.46
N THR A 51 -16.45 11.12 12.25
CA THR A 51 -16.25 10.10 13.28
C THR A 51 -14.80 9.65 13.35
N LEU A 52 -14.40 9.19 14.54
CA LEU A 52 -13.14 8.50 14.79
C LEU A 52 -13.49 7.23 15.55
N SER A 53 -13.29 6.06 14.93
CA SER A 53 -13.63 4.77 15.53
C SER A 53 -12.67 4.40 16.66
N GLU A 54 -13.06 3.43 17.49
CA GLU A 54 -12.18 2.89 18.54
C GLU A 54 -10.91 2.23 17.97
N HIS A 55 -10.95 1.81 16.71
CA HIS A 55 -9.82 1.25 15.96
C HIS A 55 -9.03 2.31 15.20
N GLY A 56 -9.32 3.60 15.39
CA GLY A 56 -8.53 4.70 14.84
C GLY A 56 -8.86 5.08 13.40
N CYS A 57 -9.91 4.54 12.79
CA CYS A 57 -10.34 4.96 11.45
C CYS A 57 -11.14 6.26 11.54
N VAL A 58 -10.76 7.27 10.76
CA VAL A 58 -11.50 8.54 10.64
C VAL A 58 -12.43 8.44 9.43
N MET A 59 -13.68 8.86 9.55
CA MET A 59 -14.61 8.97 8.42
C MET A 59 -15.36 10.30 8.44
N ALA A 60 -15.72 10.84 7.27
CA ALA A 60 -16.54 12.04 7.14
C ALA A 60 -17.27 12.11 5.79
N THR A 61 -18.30 12.96 5.73
CA THR A 61 -19.07 13.29 4.52
C THR A 61 -18.89 14.75 4.12
N LEU A 62 -18.60 15.00 2.85
CA LEU A 62 -18.93 16.27 2.20
C LEU A 62 -20.32 16.12 1.53
N PRO A 63 -21.34 16.88 1.98
CA PRO A 63 -22.69 16.79 1.41
C PRO A 63 -22.72 17.17 -0.07
N ALA A 64 -23.69 16.61 -0.82
CA ALA A 64 -23.92 17.01 -2.21
C ALA A 64 -24.22 18.51 -2.34
N ASN A 65 -23.76 19.12 -3.43
CA ASN A 65 -24.08 20.52 -3.77
C ASN A 65 -25.03 20.67 -4.97
N VAL A 66 -25.59 19.55 -5.44
CA VAL A 66 -26.55 19.47 -6.55
C VAL A 66 -27.91 18.95 -6.10
N ASP A 67 -28.96 19.20 -6.88
CA ASP A 67 -30.35 18.86 -6.57
C ASP A 67 -30.87 17.58 -7.26
N TRP A 68 -30.01 16.85 -7.98
CA TRP A 68 -30.33 15.55 -8.58
C TRP A 68 -29.63 14.40 -7.85
N PRO A 69 -30.15 13.16 -7.93
CA PRO A 69 -29.49 12.00 -7.33
C PRO A 69 -28.12 11.74 -7.98
N VAL A 70 -27.08 11.60 -7.17
CA VAL A 70 -25.72 11.23 -7.59
C VAL A 70 -25.23 10.09 -6.71
N PRO A 71 -24.61 9.04 -7.27
CA PRO A 71 -23.97 7.99 -6.48
C PRO A 71 -22.97 8.53 -5.46
N THR A 72 -23.00 8.00 -4.24
CA THR A 72 -22.03 8.35 -3.20
C THR A 72 -20.69 7.67 -3.51
N ILE A 73 -19.61 8.45 -3.59
CA ILE A 73 -18.25 7.94 -3.86
C ILE A 73 -17.31 8.18 -2.70
N GLY A 74 -16.30 7.32 -2.57
CA GLY A 74 -15.29 7.38 -1.51
C GLY A 74 -13.89 7.78 -1.97
N PHE A 75 -13.14 8.47 -1.12
CA PHE A 75 -11.67 8.59 -1.22
C PHE A 75 -11.02 8.16 0.09
N ILE A 76 -9.98 7.33 0.01
CA ILE A 76 -9.37 6.68 1.16
C ILE A 76 -7.86 6.85 1.10
N SER A 77 -7.24 7.17 2.22
CA SER A 77 -5.77 7.16 2.39
C SER A 77 -5.42 6.57 3.75
N HIS A 78 -4.20 6.10 3.93
CA HIS A 78 -3.75 5.57 5.23
C HIS A 78 -2.86 6.56 5.98
N MET A 79 -2.84 6.45 7.31
CA MET A 79 -2.18 7.43 8.19
C MET A 79 -0.79 7.00 8.64
N ASP A 80 -0.48 5.72 8.57
CA ASP A 80 0.81 5.20 9.01
C ASP A 80 1.90 5.41 7.96
N THR A 81 3.11 5.03 8.33
CA THR A 81 4.28 5.01 7.46
C THR A 81 5.00 3.70 7.69
N ALA A 82 5.67 3.19 6.65
CA ALA A 82 6.33 1.90 6.68
C ALA A 82 7.25 1.66 7.90
N PRO A 83 7.30 0.42 8.42
CA PRO A 83 8.25 0.03 9.46
C PRO A 83 9.71 -0.05 8.97
N ASP A 84 9.93 -0.05 7.65
CA ASP A 84 11.21 -0.32 6.99
C ASP A 84 12.26 0.79 7.17
N ALA A 85 11.81 2.04 7.29
CA ALA A 85 12.63 3.20 7.59
C ALA A 85 11.92 4.10 8.61
N SER A 86 12.68 4.79 9.47
CA SER A 86 12.06 5.61 10.51
C SER A 86 11.27 6.77 9.91
N GLY A 87 10.01 6.95 10.32
CA GLY A 87 9.19 8.13 10.04
C GLY A 87 9.25 9.21 11.12
N LYS A 88 10.24 9.15 12.01
CA LYS A 88 10.35 10.03 13.18
C LYS A 88 11.25 11.22 12.89
N ASN A 89 10.79 12.43 13.24
CA ASN A 89 11.52 13.69 13.04
C ASN A 89 11.97 13.86 11.58
N VAL A 90 11.08 13.53 10.63
CA VAL A 90 11.34 13.75 9.21
C VAL A 90 11.68 15.23 9.00
N ASN A 91 12.72 15.47 8.20
CA ASN A 91 13.18 16.82 7.86
C ASN A 91 13.12 17.02 6.34
N PRO A 92 11.96 17.45 5.81
CA PRO A 92 11.78 17.59 4.37
C PRO A 92 12.69 18.67 3.76
N GLN A 93 13.29 18.37 2.61
CA GLN A 93 14.04 19.34 1.82
C GLN A 93 13.25 19.67 0.54
N ILE A 94 13.01 20.95 0.30
CA ILE A 94 12.30 21.44 -0.89
C ILE A 94 13.32 21.89 -1.93
N VAL A 95 13.28 21.25 -3.10
CA VAL A 95 14.15 21.55 -4.25
C VAL A 95 13.28 22.13 -5.35
N GLU A 96 13.21 23.47 -5.38
CA GLU A 96 12.47 24.19 -6.42
C GLU A 96 13.19 24.11 -7.77
N ASN A 97 12.40 24.00 -8.85
CA ASN A 97 12.90 24.05 -10.23
C ASN A 97 14.04 23.07 -10.48
N TYR A 98 13.81 21.80 -10.17
CA TYR A 98 14.80 20.73 -10.26
C TYR A 98 15.48 20.69 -11.63
N ARG A 99 16.81 20.69 -11.65
CA ARG A 99 17.63 20.86 -12.86
C ARG A 99 18.20 19.56 -13.43
N GLY A 100 17.86 18.41 -12.86
CA GLY A 100 18.30 17.10 -13.36
C GLY A 100 19.64 16.59 -12.84
N GLY A 101 20.21 17.25 -11.81
CA GLY A 101 21.43 16.80 -11.15
C GLY A 101 21.17 15.90 -9.95
N ASP A 102 22.24 15.41 -9.33
CA ASP A 102 22.19 14.76 -8.02
C ASP A 102 21.66 15.73 -6.94
N ILE A 103 20.88 15.21 -6.00
CA ILE A 103 20.37 15.96 -4.84
C ILE A 103 21.02 15.39 -3.59
N ALA A 104 21.76 16.23 -2.87
CA ALA A 104 22.30 15.86 -1.57
C ALA A 104 21.18 15.72 -0.53
N LEU A 105 21.20 14.63 0.24
CA LEU A 105 20.23 14.37 1.29
C LEU A 105 20.84 14.74 2.65
N GLY A 106 20.42 15.89 3.18
CA GLY A 106 20.92 16.42 4.44
C GLY A 106 22.43 16.75 4.39
N VAL A 107 23.11 16.50 5.51
CA VAL A 107 24.57 16.69 5.65
C VAL A 107 25.22 15.31 5.72
N GLY A 108 25.89 14.89 4.64
CA GLY A 108 26.55 13.60 4.54
C GLY A 108 26.79 13.18 3.10
N ASP A 109 26.99 11.87 2.90
CA ASP A 109 27.27 11.26 1.59
C ASP A 109 26.01 10.68 0.90
N GLU A 110 24.83 10.85 1.51
CA GLU A 110 23.57 10.36 0.98
C GLU A 110 23.09 11.24 -0.19
N ILE A 111 22.72 10.61 -1.30
CA ILE A 111 22.38 11.31 -2.55
C ILE A 111 21.18 10.64 -3.22
N LEU A 112 20.20 11.45 -3.60
CA LEU A 112 19.16 11.07 -4.55
C LEU A 112 19.67 11.39 -5.97
N SER A 113 20.03 10.35 -6.73
CA SER A 113 20.71 10.49 -8.03
C SER A 113 19.84 9.99 -9.20
N PRO A 114 19.77 10.72 -10.33
CA PRO A 114 19.10 10.26 -11.55
C PRO A 114 19.80 9.06 -12.22
N VAL A 115 21.05 8.74 -11.83
CA VAL A 115 21.72 7.49 -12.26
C VAL A 115 21.08 6.28 -11.59
N MET A 116 20.75 6.41 -10.30
CA MET A 116 20.09 5.36 -9.52
C MET A 116 18.59 5.32 -9.78
N PHE A 117 17.97 6.50 -9.94
CA PHE A 117 16.53 6.67 -10.13
C PHE A 117 16.25 7.44 -11.43
N PRO A 118 16.22 6.76 -12.59
CA PRO A 118 16.08 7.41 -13.90
C PRO A 118 14.81 8.26 -14.08
N VAL A 119 13.79 8.05 -13.24
CA VAL A 119 12.55 8.84 -13.23
C VAL A 119 12.81 10.34 -13.01
N LEU A 120 13.89 10.70 -12.30
CA LEU A 120 14.26 12.10 -12.05
C LEU A 120 14.50 12.88 -13.36
N HIS A 121 14.97 12.24 -14.43
CA HIS A 121 15.11 12.89 -15.73
C HIS A 121 13.77 13.35 -16.34
N GLN A 122 12.65 12.81 -15.86
CA GLN A 122 11.30 13.16 -16.31
C GLN A 122 10.68 14.31 -15.50
N LEU A 123 11.33 14.73 -14.40
CA LEU A 123 10.79 15.67 -13.42
C LEU A 123 11.48 17.03 -13.45
N LEU A 124 12.15 17.35 -14.55
CA LEU A 124 12.84 18.64 -14.72
C LEU A 124 11.87 19.81 -14.60
N GLY A 125 12.29 20.84 -13.87
CA GLY A 125 11.52 22.06 -13.64
C GLY A 125 10.48 21.97 -12.54
N GLN A 126 10.21 20.79 -12.00
CA GLN A 126 9.26 20.58 -10.90
C GLN A 126 9.88 20.92 -9.54
N THR A 127 9.03 20.99 -8.52
CA THR A 127 9.40 21.18 -7.13
C THR A 127 9.44 19.82 -6.42
N LEU A 128 10.64 19.33 -6.12
CA LEU A 128 10.81 18.07 -5.40
C LEU A 128 10.80 18.29 -3.89
N ILE A 129 10.20 17.38 -3.16
CA ILE A 129 10.24 17.31 -1.70
C ILE A 129 10.88 15.99 -1.35
N THR A 130 12.03 16.04 -0.67
CA THR A 130 12.87 14.87 -0.35
C THR A 130 13.10 14.78 1.16
N THR A 131 13.71 13.69 1.63
CA THR A 131 14.17 13.54 3.02
C THR A 131 15.49 14.27 3.28
N ASP A 132 16.02 14.19 4.50
CA ASP A 132 17.42 14.54 4.82
C ASP A 132 18.38 13.33 4.81
N GLY A 133 17.94 12.19 4.27
CA GLY A 133 18.71 10.95 4.15
C GLY A 133 18.68 10.05 5.37
N LYS A 134 18.04 10.45 6.49
CA LYS A 134 18.02 9.66 7.74
C LYS A 134 16.70 8.94 8.01
N THR A 135 15.62 9.38 7.38
CA THR A 135 14.25 8.91 7.58
C THR A 135 13.62 8.57 6.24
N LEU A 136 12.45 7.92 6.25
CA LEU A 136 11.52 8.04 5.12
C LEU A 136 10.92 9.46 5.07
N LEU A 137 10.23 9.80 3.99
CA LEU A 137 9.48 11.06 3.86
C LEU A 137 8.07 10.92 4.42
N GLY A 138 7.41 9.79 4.14
CA GLY A 138 5.99 9.58 4.41
C GLY A 138 5.11 10.29 3.40
N ALA A 139 5.56 10.39 2.14
CA ALA A 139 4.66 10.67 1.03
C ALA A 139 3.61 9.56 0.96
N ASP A 140 4.04 8.31 1.02
CA ASP A 140 3.19 7.15 1.31
C ASP A 140 2.77 7.15 2.81
N ASP A 141 1.51 7.45 3.16
CA ASP A 141 0.42 7.98 2.31
C ASP A 141 -0.10 9.36 2.80
N LYS A 142 0.77 10.15 3.41
CA LYS A 142 0.39 11.50 3.87
C LYS A 142 0.22 12.47 2.71
N SER A 143 0.73 12.18 1.51
CA SER A 143 0.40 12.94 0.32
C SER A 143 -1.04 12.72 -0.10
N GLY A 144 -1.52 11.46 -0.14
CA GLY A 144 -2.93 11.15 -0.40
C GLY A 144 -3.86 11.82 0.61
N ILE A 145 -3.52 11.80 1.89
CA ILE A 145 -4.26 12.56 2.92
C ILE A 145 -4.30 14.05 2.59
N ALA A 146 -3.16 14.66 2.27
CA ALA A 146 -3.09 16.08 1.93
C ALA A 146 -3.88 16.42 0.66
N GLU A 147 -3.87 15.54 -0.33
CA GLU A 147 -4.58 15.69 -1.59
C GLU A 147 -6.10 15.60 -1.39
N ILE A 148 -6.58 14.60 -0.66
CA ILE A 148 -8.00 14.45 -0.29
C ILE A 148 -8.46 15.68 0.50
N MET A 149 -7.74 16.06 1.55
CA MET A 149 -8.09 17.22 2.38
C MET A 149 -8.13 18.53 1.58
N THR A 150 -7.24 18.67 0.60
CA THR A 150 -7.17 19.84 -0.28
C THR A 150 -8.31 19.82 -1.31
N ALA A 151 -8.61 18.68 -1.92
CA ALA A 151 -9.71 18.53 -2.86
C ALA A 151 -11.06 18.85 -2.20
N LEU A 152 -11.31 18.32 -1.00
CA LEU A 152 -12.50 18.65 -0.21
C LEU A 152 -12.61 20.16 0.06
N ALA A 153 -11.49 20.79 0.44
CA ALA A 153 -11.48 22.22 0.72
C ALA A 153 -11.76 23.07 -0.52
N ARG A 154 -11.22 22.68 -1.68
CA ARG A 154 -11.44 23.36 -2.96
C ARG A 154 -12.85 23.14 -3.48
N LEU A 155 -13.38 21.92 -3.45
CA LEU A 155 -14.76 21.60 -3.84
C LEU A 155 -15.74 22.47 -3.04
N LYS A 156 -15.59 22.51 -1.72
CA LYS A 156 -16.46 23.31 -0.83
C LYS A 156 -16.38 24.83 -1.07
N GLN A 157 -15.27 25.32 -1.62
CA GLN A 157 -15.06 26.74 -1.95
C GLN A 157 -15.41 27.08 -3.40
N SER A 158 -15.88 26.10 -4.18
CA SER A 158 -16.17 26.23 -5.60
C SER A 158 -17.61 25.85 -5.93
N ASP A 159 -18.07 26.19 -7.14
CA ASP A 159 -19.36 25.77 -7.67
C ASP A 159 -19.26 24.49 -8.52
N VAL A 160 -18.18 23.71 -8.39
CA VAL A 160 -18.00 22.45 -9.10
C VAL A 160 -19.08 21.47 -8.64
N PRO A 161 -19.95 20.95 -9.54
CA PRO A 161 -21.05 20.08 -9.13
C PRO A 161 -20.53 18.74 -8.61
N HIS A 162 -21.01 18.28 -7.47
CA HIS A 162 -20.67 16.98 -6.90
C HIS A 162 -21.82 16.39 -6.08
N GLY A 163 -21.87 15.05 -6.05
CA GLY A 163 -22.71 14.29 -5.14
C GLY A 163 -22.18 14.28 -3.71
N GLU A 164 -22.69 13.36 -2.91
CA GLU A 164 -22.09 13.08 -1.60
C GLU A 164 -20.71 12.44 -1.78
N ILE A 165 -19.71 12.95 -1.06
CA ILE A 165 -18.35 12.40 -1.07
C ILE A 165 -18.00 11.92 0.33
N ARG A 166 -17.65 10.65 0.43
CA ARG A 166 -17.18 9.99 1.66
C ARG A 166 -15.66 9.99 1.67
N VAL A 167 -15.08 10.25 2.82
CA VAL A 167 -13.62 10.14 3.01
C VAL A 167 -13.29 9.30 4.22
N ALA A 168 -12.22 8.53 4.12
CA ALA A 168 -11.71 7.76 5.24
C ALA A 168 -10.18 7.83 5.34
N PHE A 169 -9.69 7.86 6.59
CA PHE A 169 -8.27 7.76 6.88
C PHE A 169 -8.02 6.54 7.77
N THR A 170 -7.34 5.52 7.22
CA THR A 170 -7.17 4.21 7.86
C THR A 170 -5.85 4.11 8.63
N PRO A 171 -5.80 3.29 9.69
CA PRO A 171 -4.55 2.97 10.40
C PRO A 171 -3.99 1.60 10.02
N ASP A 172 -2.69 1.39 10.18
CA ASP A 172 -2.00 0.10 10.04
C ASP A 172 -2.12 -0.55 8.64
N GLU A 173 -2.13 0.24 7.57
CA GLU A 173 -2.06 -0.29 6.18
C GLU A 173 -0.77 -1.08 5.99
N GLU A 174 0.36 -0.49 6.39
CA GLU A 174 1.72 -1.00 6.13
C GLU A 174 2.03 -2.30 6.89
N VAL A 175 1.15 -2.68 7.82
CA VAL A 175 1.20 -3.96 8.55
C VAL A 175 0.01 -4.86 8.25
N GLY A 176 -0.70 -4.57 7.17
CA GLY A 176 -1.75 -5.39 6.55
C GLY A 176 -3.11 -5.33 7.22
N LYS A 177 -3.42 -4.26 7.97
CA LYS A 177 -4.66 -4.16 8.77
C LYS A 177 -5.53 -2.95 8.46
N GLY A 178 -5.17 -2.09 7.53
CA GLY A 178 -5.92 -0.87 7.22
C GLY A 178 -7.40 -1.14 6.91
N ALA A 179 -7.66 -2.18 6.12
CA ALA A 179 -9.02 -2.62 5.82
C ALA A 179 -9.63 -3.62 6.84
N GLN A 180 -8.92 -4.06 7.89
CA GLN A 180 -9.40 -5.12 8.80
C GLN A 180 -10.63 -4.68 9.60
N HIS A 181 -10.60 -3.45 10.12
CA HIS A 181 -11.65 -2.86 10.96
C HIS A 181 -12.44 -1.76 10.26
N PHE A 182 -12.30 -1.64 8.94
CA PHE A 182 -13.04 -0.66 8.14
C PHE A 182 -14.53 -1.03 8.10
N ASP A 183 -15.42 -0.14 8.54
CA ASP A 183 -16.86 -0.37 8.50
C ASP A 183 -17.43 0.10 7.15
N VAL A 184 -17.54 -0.83 6.19
CA VAL A 184 -18.06 -0.55 4.84
C VAL A 184 -19.50 -0.05 4.88
N ALA A 185 -20.32 -0.59 5.79
CA ALA A 185 -21.72 -0.20 5.90
C ALA A 185 -21.86 1.21 6.49
N ALA A 186 -21.03 1.58 7.46
CA ALA A 186 -20.98 2.96 7.95
C ALA A 186 -20.34 3.93 6.95
N PHE A 187 -19.42 3.45 6.10
CA PHE A 187 -18.80 4.26 5.06
C PHE A 187 -19.80 4.61 3.94
N ASP A 188 -20.73 3.72 3.62
CA ASP A 188 -21.91 3.95 2.76
C ASP A 188 -21.62 4.63 1.41
N ALA A 189 -20.54 4.19 0.74
CA ALA A 189 -20.22 4.61 -0.62
C ALA A 189 -20.47 3.44 -1.60
N GLU A 190 -20.91 3.76 -2.81
CA GLU A 190 -21.13 2.76 -3.87
C GLU A 190 -19.82 2.20 -4.42
N TRP A 191 -18.79 3.05 -4.48
CA TRP A 191 -17.40 2.68 -4.74
C TRP A 191 -16.46 3.71 -4.13
N ALA A 192 -15.16 3.40 -4.09
CA ALA A 192 -14.15 4.33 -3.61
C ALA A 192 -12.90 4.32 -4.49
N TYR A 193 -11.95 5.19 -4.15
CA TYR A 193 -10.59 5.16 -4.64
C TYR A 193 -9.65 5.29 -3.45
N THR A 194 -8.63 4.41 -3.36
CA THR A 194 -7.47 4.75 -2.54
C THR A 194 -6.65 5.80 -3.29
N VAL A 195 -6.10 6.78 -2.59
CA VAL A 195 -5.19 7.79 -3.14
C VAL A 195 -3.81 7.47 -2.59
N ASP A 196 -3.26 6.33 -3.01
CA ASP A 196 -2.11 5.65 -2.40
C ASP A 196 -1.19 5.05 -3.49
N GLY A 197 -1.24 5.62 -4.69
CA GLY A 197 -0.44 5.20 -5.84
C GLY A 197 0.87 5.98 -5.92
N GLY A 198 1.71 5.64 -6.90
CA GLY A 198 2.99 6.29 -7.13
C GLY A 198 2.90 7.50 -8.06
N GLY A 199 3.57 7.41 -9.20
CA GLY A 199 3.81 8.53 -10.12
C GLY A 199 2.57 9.04 -10.84
N VAL A 200 2.62 10.28 -11.31
CA VAL A 200 1.50 10.95 -11.99
C VAL A 200 0.94 10.11 -13.15
N GLY A 201 -0.38 9.88 -13.12
CA GLY A 201 -1.10 9.11 -14.11
C GLY A 201 -1.29 7.64 -13.74
N GLU A 202 -0.62 7.12 -12.70
CA GLU A 202 -0.83 5.74 -12.26
C GLU A 202 -2.29 5.52 -11.82
N LEU A 203 -2.87 4.43 -12.34
CA LEU A 203 -4.21 3.94 -12.03
C LEU A 203 -4.14 2.43 -11.91
N GLU A 204 -4.40 1.91 -10.72
CA GLU A 204 -4.15 0.50 -10.44
C GLU A 204 -5.46 -0.19 -10.09
N CYS A 205 -5.79 -1.24 -10.84
CA CYS A 205 -7.01 -2.03 -10.65
C CYS A 205 -6.71 -3.53 -10.45
N GLU A 206 -5.44 -3.90 -10.29
CA GLU A 206 -4.99 -5.28 -10.14
C GLU A 206 -3.87 -5.35 -9.11
N ASN A 207 -3.89 -6.36 -8.25
CA ASN A 207 -2.85 -6.60 -7.24
C ASN A 207 -2.51 -8.10 -7.13
N PHE A 208 -1.47 -8.47 -6.39
CA PHE A 208 -1.19 -9.88 -6.18
C PHE A 208 -2.28 -10.58 -5.36
N ASN A 209 -2.50 -11.86 -5.63
CA ASN A 209 -2.97 -12.77 -4.58
C ASN A 209 -1.80 -13.13 -3.68
N ALA A 210 -2.03 -13.17 -2.36
CA ALA A 210 -0.99 -13.32 -1.37
C ALA A 210 -1.31 -14.40 -0.35
N ALA A 211 -0.31 -15.22 -0.03
CA ALA A 211 -0.31 -16.11 1.13
C ALA A 211 1.03 -16.00 1.85
N SER A 212 0.98 -16.26 3.16
CA SER A 212 2.15 -16.61 3.95
C SER A 212 2.26 -18.13 4.06
N VAL A 213 3.49 -18.64 4.10
CA VAL A 213 3.75 -20.07 4.27
C VAL A 213 4.77 -20.27 5.38
N SER A 214 4.34 -20.89 6.47
CA SER A 214 5.23 -21.26 7.58
C SER A 214 5.55 -22.74 7.49
N ILE A 215 6.84 -23.08 7.39
CA ILE A 215 7.32 -24.45 7.35
C ILE A 215 8.07 -24.74 8.64
N LYS A 216 7.54 -25.64 9.47
CA LYS A 216 8.21 -26.14 10.68
C LYS A 216 8.81 -27.50 10.40
N ILE A 217 10.06 -27.68 10.75
CA ILE A 217 10.83 -28.89 10.50
C ILE A 217 11.32 -29.42 11.83
N ASN A 218 10.92 -30.65 12.17
CA ASN A 218 11.42 -31.37 13.33
C ASN A 218 12.42 -32.44 12.87
N GLY A 219 13.68 -32.29 13.29
CA GLY A 219 14.77 -33.21 13.06
C GLY A 219 15.06 -34.09 14.29
N ASN A 220 16.29 -34.59 14.36
CA ASN A 220 16.81 -35.38 15.48
C ASN A 220 18.30 -35.07 15.66
N ASN A 221 18.66 -34.48 16.79
CA ASN A 221 20.03 -34.07 17.09
C ASN A 221 20.73 -35.06 18.04
N VAL A 222 21.99 -35.38 17.74
CA VAL A 222 22.87 -36.21 18.56
C VAL A 222 24.31 -35.74 18.42
N HIS A 223 25.23 -36.24 19.24
CA HIS A 223 26.65 -35.91 19.11
C HIS A 223 27.17 -36.25 17.69
N PRO A 224 27.80 -35.31 16.96
CA PRO A 224 28.20 -35.53 15.56
C PRO A 224 29.09 -36.76 15.34
N GLY A 225 29.94 -37.10 16.31
CA GLY A 225 30.81 -38.28 16.24
C GLY A 225 30.08 -39.63 16.23
N SER A 226 28.80 -39.68 16.63
CA SER A 226 27.97 -40.90 16.67
C SER A 226 26.67 -40.76 15.88
N ALA A 227 26.64 -39.84 14.90
CA ALA A 227 25.41 -39.43 14.21
C ALA A 227 24.90 -40.40 13.12
N LYS A 228 25.75 -41.33 12.66
CA LYS A 228 25.46 -42.19 11.49
C LYS A 228 24.19 -43.02 11.70
N GLY A 229 23.19 -42.82 10.84
CA GLY A 229 21.91 -43.54 10.87
C GLY A 229 20.94 -43.09 11.96
N VAL A 230 21.29 -42.06 12.75
CA VAL A 230 20.47 -41.55 13.87
C VAL A 230 20.10 -40.09 13.65
N MET A 231 21.06 -39.23 13.33
CA MET A 231 20.81 -37.79 13.18
C MET A 231 19.95 -37.49 11.95
N VAL A 232 18.96 -36.62 12.14
CA VAL A 232 18.19 -35.99 11.07
C VAL A 232 18.35 -34.49 11.21
N ASN A 233 19.11 -33.86 10.31
CA ASN A 233 19.41 -32.44 10.43
C ASN A 233 18.30 -31.58 9.81
N ALA A 234 17.53 -30.88 10.65
CA ALA A 234 16.44 -30.02 10.22
C ALA A 234 16.88 -28.90 9.25
N LEU A 235 18.07 -28.29 9.46
CA LEU A 235 18.63 -27.30 8.53
C LEU A 235 18.96 -27.91 7.15
N GLY A 236 19.37 -29.18 7.12
CA GLY A 236 19.59 -29.92 5.87
C GLY A 236 18.29 -30.14 5.09
N LEU A 237 17.19 -30.41 5.79
CA LEU A 237 15.87 -30.51 5.18
C LEU A 237 15.38 -29.13 4.68
N ALA A 238 15.57 -28.06 5.45
CA ALA A 238 15.24 -26.69 5.04
C ALA A 238 15.93 -26.29 3.73
N ASN A 239 17.25 -26.54 3.63
CA ASN A 239 18.03 -26.28 2.41
C ASN A 239 17.53 -27.08 1.21
N ARG A 240 17.12 -28.34 1.41
CA ARG A 240 16.54 -29.18 0.34
C ARG A 240 15.20 -28.65 -0.15
N ILE A 241 14.36 -28.11 0.75
CA ILE A 241 13.09 -27.46 0.37
C ILE A 241 13.38 -26.23 -0.48
N HIS A 242 14.25 -25.32 0.01
CA HIS A 242 14.57 -24.08 -0.71
C HIS A 242 15.17 -24.36 -2.10
N ALA A 243 16.08 -25.34 -2.20
CA ALA A 243 16.73 -25.69 -3.46
C ALA A 243 15.79 -26.31 -4.52
N LEU A 244 14.60 -26.79 -4.14
CA LEU A 244 13.62 -27.36 -5.07
C LEU A 244 12.60 -26.32 -5.59
N LEU A 245 12.56 -25.13 -4.98
CA LEU A 245 11.78 -24.01 -5.49
C LEU A 245 12.46 -23.37 -6.71
N PRO A 246 11.71 -22.80 -7.67
CA PRO A 246 12.30 -22.22 -8.86
C PRO A 246 13.13 -20.97 -8.52
N ALA A 247 14.44 -21.04 -8.77
CA ALA A 247 15.38 -19.95 -8.41
C ALA A 247 15.18 -18.67 -9.23
N ALA A 248 14.51 -18.74 -10.38
CA ALA A 248 14.16 -17.58 -11.19
C ALA A 248 12.84 -16.91 -10.75
N GLU A 249 12.00 -17.59 -9.96
CA GLU A 249 10.71 -17.07 -9.51
C GLU A 249 10.83 -16.44 -8.12
N VAL A 250 11.68 -15.43 -8.00
CA VAL A 250 12.01 -14.68 -6.76
C VAL A 250 11.82 -13.17 -6.98
N PRO A 251 11.56 -12.37 -5.93
CA PRO A 251 11.31 -10.93 -6.08
C PRO A 251 12.41 -10.19 -6.84
N GLU A 252 13.68 -10.52 -6.58
CA GLU A 252 14.85 -9.86 -7.18
C GLU A 252 15.07 -10.19 -8.67
N LEU A 253 14.29 -11.12 -9.24
CA LEU A 253 14.38 -11.55 -10.64
C LEU A 253 13.04 -11.49 -11.39
N THR A 254 11.98 -10.93 -10.79
CA THR A 254 10.63 -10.91 -11.39
C THR A 254 10.07 -9.49 -11.49
N GLU A 255 9.37 -9.19 -12.58
CA GLU A 255 8.76 -7.88 -12.84
C GLU A 255 7.33 -7.99 -13.38
N GLY A 256 6.62 -6.85 -13.51
CA GLY A 256 5.29 -6.79 -14.11
C GLY A 256 4.28 -7.76 -13.48
N TYR A 257 3.82 -8.73 -14.27
CA TYR A 257 2.82 -9.74 -13.86
C TYR A 257 3.42 -11.06 -13.35
N GLU A 258 4.74 -11.18 -13.25
CA GLU A 258 5.39 -12.41 -12.81
C GLU A 258 5.26 -12.61 -11.29
N GLY A 259 4.63 -13.70 -10.87
CA GLY A 259 4.57 -14.10 -9.46
C GLY A 259 5.85 -14.75 -8.94
N PHE A 260 5.99 -14.89 -7.63
CA PHE A 260 7.20 -15.40 -6.99
C PHE A 260 6.97 -16.18 -5.69
N TYR A 261 8.03 -16.86 -5.27
CA TYR A 261 8.25 -17.36 -3.92
C TYR A 261 9.34 -16.51 -3.26
N HIS A 262 9.15 -16.13 -2.01
CA HIS A 262 10.18 -15.38 -1.30
C HIS A 262 10.37 -15.93 0.12
N LEU A 263 11.60 -16.36 0.44
CA LEU A 263 12.00 -16.76 1.78
C LEU A 263 12.32 -15.50 2.59
N VAL A 264 11.37 -15.06 3.42
CA VAL A 264 11.50 -13.84 4.23
C VAL A 264 12.47 -14.05 5.38
N SER A 265 12.39 -15.21 6.05
CA SER A 265 13.30 -15.54 7.13
C SER A 265 13.42 -17.04 7.36
N MET A 266 14.55 -17.45 7.93
CA MET A 266 14.82 -18.81 8.35
C MET A 266 15.61 -18.79 9.64
N LYS A 267 15.26 -19.66 10.59
CA LYS A 267 16.01 -19.88 11.83
C LYS A 267 16.01 -21.37 12.17
N GLY A 268 17.06 -21.86 12.81
CA GLY A 268 17.06 -23.25 13.26
C GLY A 268 18.39 -23.79 13.77
N SER A 269 18.33 -25.07 14.12
CA SER A 269 19.44 -25.94 14.54
C SER A 269 19.21 -27.34 13.94
N VAL A 270 20.05 -28.33 14.31
CA VAL A 270 19.85 -29.72 13.89
C VAL A 270 18.50 -30.28 14.34
N GLU A 271 18.04 -29.87 15.54
CA GLU A 271 16.80 -30.39 16.14
C GLU A 271 15.55 -29.80 15.49
N LYS A 272 15.52 -28.49 15.24
CA LYS A 272 14.35 -27.80 14.69
C LYS A 272 14.73 -26.65 13.76
N ALA A 273 13.97 -26.46 12.71
CA ALA A 273 14.08 -25.30 11.84
C ALA A 273 12.70 -24.75 11.48
N GLU A 274 12.63 -23.44 11.28
CA GLU A 274 11.44 -22.72 10.83
C GLU A 274 11.80 -21.87 9.61
N MET A 275 10.97 -21.93 8.57
CA MET A 275 11.08 -21.10 7.37
C MET A 275 9.79 -20.33 7.19
N HIS A 276 9.89 -19.04 6.93
CA HIS A 276 8.75 -18.18 6.61
C HIS A 276 8.87 -17.71 5.17
N TYR A 277 7.96 -18.17 4.33
CA TYR A 277 7.83 -17.74 2.96
C TYR A 277 6.62 -16.83 2.78
N ILE A 278 6.66 -16.04 1.71
CA ILE A 278 5.47 -15.44 1.10
C ILE A 278 5.36 -15.93 -0.34
N VAL A 279 4.12 -16.10 -0.80
CA VAL A 279 3.76 -16.48 -2.18
C VAL A 279 2.93 -15.37 -2.78
N ARG A 280 3.25 -15.00 -4.01
CA ARG A 280 2.56 -13.93 -4.76
C ARG A 280 2.29 -14.38 -6.19
N ASP A 281 1.08 -14.16 -6.68
CA ASP A 281 0.74 -14.34 -8.10
C ASP A 281 -0.52 -13.53 -8.47
N PHE A 282 -0.56 -12.92 -9.65
CA PHE A 282 -1.73 -12.16 -10.10
C PHE A 282 -2.90 -13.07 -10.48
N SER A 283 -2.59 -14.26 -11.01
CA SER A 283 -3.60 -15.23 -11.42
C SER A 283 -4.00 -16.10 -10.25
N ARG A 284 -5.31 -16.35 -10.09
CA ARG A 284 -5.79 -17.26 -9.04
C ARG A 284 -5.26 -18.68 -9.25
N GLU A 285 -5.18 -19.12 -10.49
CA GLU A 285 -4.67 -20.43 -10.87
C GLU A 285 -3.17 -20.59 -10.57
N GLY A 286 -2.35 -19.60 -10.95
CA GLY A 286 -0.93 -19.56 -10.63
C GLY A 286 -0.69 -19.51 -9.12
N PHE A 287 -1.47 -18.72 -8.39
CA PHE A 287 -1.42 -18.66 -6.93
C PHE A 287 -1.65 -20.03 -6.27
N GLU A 288 -2.72 -20.73 -6.64
CA GLU A 288 -3.02 -22.06 -6.11
C GLU A 288 -1.98 -23.12 -6.55
N ALA A 289 -1.50 -23.03 -7.79
CA ALA A 289 -0.41 -23.88 -8.28
C ALA A 289 0.86 -23.69 -7.45
N ARG A 290 1.16 -22.45 -7.04
CA ARG A 290 2.33 -22.15 -6.22
C ARG A 290 2.23 -22.72 -4.82
N LYS A 291 1.07 -22.60 -4.17
CA LYS A 291 0.82 -23.24 -2.86
C LYS A 291 0.99 -24.76 -2.96
N LYS A 292 0.41 -25.36 -4.00
CA LYS A 292 0.52 -26.80 -4.26
C LYS A 292 1.99 -27.23 -4.45
N ARG A 293 2.79 -26.46 -5.19
CA ARG A 293 4.22 -26.72 -5.39
C ARG A 293 4.98 -26.79 -4.06
N ILE A 294 4.78 -25.83 -3.13
CA ILE A 294 5.44 -25.87 -1.82
C ILE A 294 5.03 -27.13 -1.04
N MET A 295 3.74 -27.46 -1.02
CA MET A 295 3.24 -28.67 -0.35
C MET A 295 3.85 -29.94 -0.94
N ASP A 296 3.91 -30.04 -2.28
CA ASP A 296 4.48 -31.17 -2.98
C ASP A 296 5.99 -31.32 -2.70
N ILE A 297 6.74 -30.20 -2.65
CA ILE A 297 8.16 -30.18 -2.30
C ILE A 297 8.36 -30.62 -0.84
N ALA A 298 7.59 -30.08 0.10
CA ALA A 298 7.67 -30.46 1.51
C ALA A 298 7.40 -31.95 1.71
N LYS A 299 6.37 -32.48 1.02
CA LYS A 299 6.05 -33.91 0.99
C LYS A 299 7.19 -34.72 0.40
N GLN A 300 7.79 -34.30 -0.72
CA GLN A 300 8.93 -34.97 -1.34
C GLN A 300 10.15 -35.02 -0.41
N VAL A 301 10.48 -33.91 0.25
CA VAL A 301 11.64 -33.85 1.16
C VAL A 301 11.42 -34.67 2.42
N GLY A 302 10.18 -34.75 2.91
CA GLY A 302 9.78 -35.52 4.09
C GLY A 302 9.61 -37.03 3.87
N GLN A 303 9.65 -37.51 2.62
CA GLN A 303 9.53 -38.94 2.33
C GLN A 303 10.66 -39.74 2.98
N GLY A 304 10.29 -40.80 3.70
CA GLY A 304 11.23 -41.73 4.33
C GLY A 304 11.83 -41.25 5.65
N LEU A 305 11.36 -40.12 6.21
CA LEU A 305 11.74 -39.71 7.56
C LEU A 305 11.20 -40.68 8.61
N HIS A 306 11.95 -40.84 9.70
CA HIS A 306 11.47 -41.54 10.89
C HIS A 306 10.21 -40.84 11.44
N PRO A 307 9.22 -41.54 12.02
CA PRO A 307 7.94 -40.94 12.45
C PRO A 307 8.05 -39.75 13.42
N GLU A 308 9.14 -39.65 14.17
CA GLU A 308 9.40 -38.53 15.09
C GLU A 308 9.97 -37.28 14.37
N CYS A 309 10.42 -37.41 13.12
CA CYS A 309 10.90 -36.31 12.29
C CYS A 309 9.86 -35.97 11.22
N TYR A 310 9.50 -34.69 11.10
CA TYR A 310 8.40 -34.28 10.22
C TYR A 310 8.63 -32.87 9.67
N ILE A 311 7.88 -32.56 8.61
CA ILE A 311 7.78 -31.24 8.01
C ILE A 311 6.30 -30.87 8.03
N GLU A 312 5.96 -29.80 8.74
CA GLU A 312 4.62 -29.23 8.83
C GLU A 312 4.60 -27.94 8.00
N VAL A 313 3.60 -27.81 7.13
CA VAL A 313 3.38 -26.62 6.30
C VAL A 313 2.05 -25.99 6.70
N THR A 314 2.09 -24.74 7.12
CA THR A 314 0.91 -23.90 7.37
C THR A 314 0.82 -22.86 6.26
N LEU A 315 -0.35 -22.74 5.65
CA LEU A 315 -0.66 -21.80 4.57
C LEU A 315 -1.79 -20.89 5.03
N ASP A 316 -1.55 -19.58 5.00
CA ASP A 316 -2.55 -18.57 5.39
C ASP A 316 -2.67 -17.53 4.27
N ASP A 317 -3.83 -17.51 3.61
CA ASP A 317 -4.16 -16.51 2.59
C ASP A 317 -4.31 -15.14 3.27
N THR A 318 -3.71 -14.11 2.67
CA THR A 318 -3.64 -12.75 3.22
C THR A 318 -4.62 -11.83 2.50
N TYR A 319 -4.52 -11.74 1.18
CA TYR A 319 -5.41 -10.94 0.32
C TYR A 319 -5.45 -11.52 -1.10
N TYR A 320 -6.42 -11.07 -1.90
CA TYR A 320 -6.65 -11.52 -3.27
C TYR A 320 -6.58 -10.35 -4.25
N ASN A 321 -6.46 -10.67 -5.54
CA ASN A 321 -6.45 -9.69 -6.61
C ASN A 321 -7.85 -9.06 -6.81
N MET A 322 -7.93 -7.73 -6.74
CA MET A 322 -9.18 -6.96 -6.86
C MET A 322 -9.73 -6.83 -8.27
N ARG A 323 -8.96 -7.23 -9.29
CA ARG A 323 -9.32 -7.11 -10.71
C ARG A 323 -10.76 -7.54 -10.98
N ASP A 324 -11.14 -8.72 -10.52
CA ASP A 324 -12.46 -9.30 -10.83
C ASP A 324 -13.59 -8.55 -10.12
N GLU A 325 -13.34 -8.01 -8.92
CA GLU A 325 -14.32 -7.20 -8.19
C GLU A 325 -14.50 -5.82 -8.84
N VAL A 326 -13.40 -5.16 -9.21
CA VAL A 326 -13.43 -3.85 -9.89
C VAL A 326 -14.02 -3.97 -11.31
N ALA A 327 -13.72 -5.05 -12.04
CA ALA A 327 -14.20 -5.26 -13.41
C ALA A 327 -15.72 -5.44 -13.52
N LYS A 328 -16.42 -5.80 -12.43
CA LYS A 328 -17.88 -5.83 -12.36
C LYS A 328 -18.50 -4.44 -12.53
N HIS A 329 -17.74 -3.39 -12.27
CA HIS A 329 -18.17 -1.99 -12.25
C HIS A 329 -17.29 -1.14 -13.18
N PRO A 330 -17.36 -1.34 -14.52
CA PRO A 330 -16.42 -0.73 -15.47
C PRO A 330 -16.44 0.80 -15.48
N HIS A 331 -17.52 1.42 -14.99
CA HIS A 331 -17.65 2.87 -14.88
C HIS A 331 -16.64 3.49 -13.91
N ILE A 332 -16.21 2.77 -12.87
CA ILE A 332 -15.26 3.26 -11.85
C ILE A 332 -13.92 3.60 -12.52
N VAL A 333 -13.30 2.60 -13.16
CA VAL A 333 -12.02 2.81 -13.85
C VAL A 333 -12.20 3.77 -15.04
N ALA A 334 -13.34 3.75 -15.74
CA ALA A 334 -13.61 4.67 -16.83
C ALA A 334 -13.75 6.14 -16.37
N LEU A 335 -14.27 6.40 -15.16
CA LEU A 335 -14.34 7.74 -14.57
C LEU A 335 -12.94 8.26 -14.25
N ALA A 336 -12.12 7.46 -13.57
CA ALA A 336 -10.73 7.83 -13.25
C ALA A 336 -9.90 8.10 -14.52
N ARG A 337 -9.99 7.22 -15.53
CA ARG A 337 -9.32 7.43 -16.83
C ARG A 337 -9.78 8.72 -17.51
N GLN A 338 -11.08 9.01 -17.50
CA GLN A 338 -11.59 10.22 -18.13
C GLN A 338 -11.14 11.48 -17.36
N ALA A 339 -11.18 11.45 -16.03
CA ALA A 339 -10.72 12.56 -15.20
C ALA A 339 -9.25 12.91 -15.46
N MET A 340 -8.39 11.91 -15.57
CA MET A 340 -6.98 12.10 -15.94
C MET A 340 -6.84 12.71 -17.34
N ARG A 341 -7.55 12.17 -18.34
CA ARG A 341 -7.51 12.69 -19.72
C ARG A 341 -7.99 14.13 -19.84
N ASP A 342 -9.03 14.51 -19.09
CA ASP A 342 -9.56 15.88 -19.06
C ASP A 342 -8.54 16.89 -18.50
N LEU A 343 -7.53 16.41 -17.79
CA LEU A 343 -6.46 17.19 -17.15
C LEU A 343 -5.11 17.04 -17.88
N ASP A 344 -5.12 16.53 -19.11
CA ASP A 344 -3.91 16.24 -19.91
C ASP A 344 -2.92 15.28 -19.21
N ILE A 345 -3.45 14.32 -18.45
CA ILE A 345 -2.70 13.25 -17.81
C ILE A 345 -3.00 11.94 -18.56
N GLU A 346 -1.97 11.28 -19.08
CA GLU A 346 -2.14 9.94 -19.66
C GLU A 346 -2.30 8.91 -18.54
N PRO A 347 -3.39 8.13 -18.52
CA PRO A 347 -3.55 7.06 -17.54
C PRO A 347 -2.53 5.95 -17.79
N ILE A 348 -1.82 5.55 -16.73
CA ILE A 348 -0.79 4.51 -16.72
C ILE A 348 -1.32 3.36 -15.86
N GLU A 349 -1.83 2.33 -16.51
CA GLU A 349 -2.29 1.14 -15.80
C GLU A 349 -1.11 0.21 -15.49
N ARG A 350 -0.84 0.06 -14.19
CA ARG A 350 0.21 -0.82 -13.68
C ARG A 350 -0.37 -1.81 -12.68
N PRO A 351 0.15 -3.04 -12.66
CA PRO A 351 -0.24 -4.01 -11.65
C PRO A 351 0.49 -3.73 -10.33
N ILE A 352 -0.24 -3.76 -9.22
CA ILE A 352 0.33 -3.62 -7.88
C ILE A 352 1.05 -4.92 -7.53
N ARG A 353 2.38 -4.88 -7.44
CA ARG A 353 3.21 -6.03 -7.01
C ARG A 353 3.20 -6.21 -5.48
N GLY A 354 2.02 -6.06 -4.88
CA GLY A 354 1.73 -6.11 -3.45
C GLY A 354 0.24 -6.30 -3.20
N GLY A 355 -0.24 -5.76 -2.08
CA GLY A 355 -1.66 -5.62 -1.79
C GLY A 355 -1.92 -4.19 -1.32
N THR A 356 -3.16 -3.77 -1.38
CA THR A 356 -3.62 -2.48 -0.86
C THR A 356 -4.88 -2.70 -0.03
N ASP A 357 -5.19 -1.73 0.82
CA ASP A 357 -6.51 -1.66 1.47
C ASP A 357 -7.65 -1.74 0.45
N GLY A 358 -7.52 -1.06 -0.69
CA GLY A 358 -8.50 -1.07 -1.79
C GLY A 358 -8.83 -2.48 -2.28
N ALA A 359 -7.84 -3.37 -2.32
CA ALA A 359 -8.07 -4.75 -2.71
C ALA A 359 -8.92 -5.51 -1.69
N GLN A 360 -8.61 -5.37 -0.40
CA GLN A 360 -9.41 -6.00 0.67
C GLN A 360 -10.83 -5.43 0.72
N LEU A 361 -10.99 -4.13 0.55
CA LEU A 361 -12.29 -3.45 0.52
C LEU A 361 -13.14 -3.90 -0.67
N SER A 362 -12.53 -4.14 -1.83
CA SER A 362 -13.22 -4.63 -3.03
C SER A 362 -13.91 -5.98 -2.77
N PHE A 363 -13.26 -6.90 -2.06
CA PHE A 363 -13.87 -8.18 -1.64
C PHE A 363 -14.93 -8.04 -0.54
N ARG A 364 -14.98 -6.89 0.14
CA ARG A 364 -15.95 -6.59 1.21
C ARG A 364 -17.13 -5.77 0.71
N GLY A 365 -17.28 -5.62 -0.61
CA GLY A 365 -18.42 -4.95 -1.25
C GLY A 365 -18.19 -3.47 -1.56
N LEU A 366 -16.97 -2.96 -1.45
CA LEU A 366 -16.60 -1.60 -1.84
C LEU A 366 -15.49 -1.64 -2.89
N PRO A 367 -15.83 -1.75 -4.20
CA PRO A 367 -14.83 -1.73 -5.27
C PRO A 367 -13.97 -0.46 -5.19
N CYS A 368 -12.65 -0.63 -5.10
CA CYS A 368 -11.75 0.44 -4.70
C CYS A 368 -10.39 0.34 -5.41
N PRO A 369 -10.28 0.82 -6.67
CA PRO A 369 -8.99 0.96 -7.34
C PRO A 369 -8.11 2.04 -6.70
N ASN A 370 -6.82 2.07 -7.07
CA ASN A 370 -5.83 3.01 -6.55
C ASN A 370 -5.53 4.14 -7.53
N LEU A 371 -5.42 5.37 -7.03
CA LEU A 371 -5.02 6.58 -7.75
C LEU A 371 -3.63 7.01 -7.32
N PHE A 372 -2.86 7.57 -8.27
CA PHE A 372 -1.55 8.15 -7.99
C PHE A 372 -1.58 9.31 -6.97
N THR A 373 -0.43 9.51 -6.30
CA THR A 373 -0.14 10.66 -5.42
C THR A 373 0.93 11.61 -6.01
N GLY A 374 1.76 11.08 -6.92
CA GLY A 374 2.94 11.76 -7.44
C GLY A 374 4.22 11.47 -6.65
N GLY A 375 4.15 10.58 -5.66
CA GLY A 375 5.28 10.10 -4.87
C GLY A 375 6.08 8.97 -5.54
N TYR A 376 7.32 8.80 -5.10
CA TYR A 376 8.26 7.81 -5.62
C TYR A 376 9.16 7.27 -4.50
N ASN A 377 9.75 6.09 -4.73
CA ASN A 377 10.74 5.47 -3.85
C ASN A 377 10.26 5.31 -2.39
N PHE A 378 9.01 4.90 -2.22
CA PHE A 378 8.41 4.68 -0.90
C PHE A 378 9.25 3.75 0.00
N HIS A 379 8.99 3.84 1.31
CA HIS A 379 9.56 2.97 2.35
C HIS A 379 11.07 3.14 2.59
N GLY A 380 11.67 4.25 2.14
CA GLY A 380 13.11 4.44 2.23
C GLY A 380 13.57 5.89 2.28
N LYS A 381 14.85 6.07 2.56
CA LYS A 381 15.47 7.41 2.65
C LYS A 381 15.53 8.18 1.33
N HIS A 382 15.41 7.49 0.20
CA HIS A 382 15.36 8.10 -1.12
C HIS A 382 13.92 8.43 -1.57
N GLU A 383 12.94 8.30 -0.67
CA GLU A 383 11.57 8.69 -0.92
C GLU A 383 11.47 10.18 -1.24
N PHE A 384 10.72 10.50 -2.28
CA PHE A 384 10.47 11.87 -2.68
C PHE A 384 9.14 12.02 -3.41
N ILE A 385 8.63 13.24 -3.47
CA ILE A 385 7.40 13.59 -4.17
C ILE A 385 7.57 14.90 -4.93
N THR A 386 6.70 15.15 -5.91
CA THR A 386 6.64 16.42 -6.65
C THR A 386 5.40 17.20 -6.22
N LEU A 387 5.53 18.50 -5.92
CA LEU A 387 4.37 19.32 -5.56
C LEU A 387 3.37 19.41 -6.73
N GLU A 388 3.87 19.51 -7.96
CA GLU A 388 3.05 19.52 -9.16
C GLU A 388 2.32 18.19 -9.40
N GLY A 389 2.92 17.06 -8.98
CA GLY A 389 2.26 15.76 -8.98
C GLY A 389 1.09 15.69 -8.00
N MET A 390 1.30 16.17 -6.78
CA MET A 390 0.24 16.24 -5.76
C MET A 390 -0.90 17.16 -6.22
N GLU A 391 -0.60 18.31 -6.82
CA GLU A 391 -1.62 19.21 -7.39
C GLU A 391 -2.45 18.54 -8.49
N LYS A 392 -1.82 17.68 -9.30
CA LYS A 392 -2.53 16.87 -10.29
C LYS A 392 -3.43 15.81 -9.64
N ALA A 393 -3.00 15.17 -8.56
CA ALA A 393 -3.84 14.23 -7.82
C ALA A 393 -5.08 14.93 -7.24
N VAL A 394 -4.90 16.11 -6.61
CA VAL A 394 -6.02 16.96 -6.18
C VAL A 394 -6.99 17.25 -7.32
N ALA A 395 -6.48 17.66 -8.48
CA ALA A 395 -7.31 17.96 -9.64
C ALA A 395 -8.09 16.73 -10.14
N VAL A 396 -7.46 15.55 -10.16
CA VAL A 396 -8.11 14.28 -10.53
C VAL A 396 -9.22 13.91 -9.55
N ILE A 397 -8.99 14.02 -8.24
CA ILE A 397 -10.02 13.78 -7.22
C ILE A 397 -11.25 14.67 -7.47
N MET A 398 -11.03 15.97 -7.67
CA MET A 398 -12.10 16.93 -7.95
C MET A 398 -12.83 16.59 -9.25
N ARG A 399 -12.10 16.23 -10.31
CA ARG A 399 -12.68 15.91 -11.62
C ARG A 399 -13.46 14.60 -11.62
N ILE A 400 -13.04 13.60 -10.83
CA ILE A 400 -13.82 12.37 -10.62
C ILE A 400 -15.16 12.68 -9.95
N ALA A 401 -15.16 13.51 -8.91
CA ALA A 401 -16.39 13.95 -8.25
C ALA A 401 -17.33 14.70 -9.22
N GLU A 402 -16.78 15.60 -10.02
CA GLU A 402 -17.51 16.36 -11.03
C GLU A 402 -18.13 15.46 -12.11
N LEU A 403 -17.32 14.61 -12.74
CA LEU A 403 -17.78 13.67 -13.77
C LEU A 403 -18.85 12.72 -13.25
N THR A 404 -18.77 12.32 -11.97
CA THR A 404 -19.78 11.46 -11.34
C THR A 404 -21.13 12.16 -11.29
N ALA A 405 -21.16 13.43 -10.86
CA ALA A 405 -22.39 14.23 -10.84
C ALA A 405 -22.92 14.53 -12.26
N GLU A 406 -22.04 14.88 -13.20
CA GLU A 406 -22.42 15.14 -14.60
C GLU A 406 -23.03 13.92 -15.28
N ARG A 407 -22.46 12.73 -15.07
CA ARG A 407 -23.01 11.49 -15.66
C ARG A 407 -24.34 11.12 -15.03
N ALA A 408 -24.49 11.25 -13.71
CA ALA A 408 -25.74 10.97 -13.02
C ALA A 408 -26.89 11.88 -13.48
N ARG A 409 -26.60 13.13 -13.87
CA ARG A 409 -27.59 14.05 -14.43
C ARG A 409 -28.12 13.64 -15.81
N ASN A 410 -27.30 12.93 -16.57
CA ASN A 410 -27.56 12.58 -17.97
C ASN A 410 -28.00 11.11 -18.16
N ALA A 411 -27.99 10.33 -17.08
CA ALA A 411 -28.49 8.95 -17.03
C ALA A 411 -30.01 8.93 -16.77
#